data_AF-A0A3D3AMT6-F1
#
_entry.id   AF-A0A3D3AMT6-F1
#
_cell.length_a   1.000
_cell.length_b   1.000
_cell.length_c   1.000
_cell.angle_alpha   90.00
_cell.angle_beta   90.00
_cell.angle_gamma   90.00
#
_symmetry.space_group_name_H-M   'P 1'
#
loop_
_entity.id
_entity.type
_entity.pdbx_description
1 polymer ?
#
loop_
_entity_poly.entity_id
_entity_poly.type
_entity_poly.pdbx_seq_one_letter_code
_entity_poly.pdbx_strand_id
1 'polypeptide(L)'
;MKKLIPLFLIFIISFCSPPVKTETTIIYQENNKKNETVVQKTEEKQPEKMIQEEKPLFKKMYFINDTAIQPIDPDQKLKVTVIFISENMNPDEDLDSYAMIYTDKREVGPTEQKLLSQTKTLIFYTTYEKHLLNLEVFLQDPFKKAWQRLKNIDQPKPKYFAPKFPETEITLIVKYDPKEKGLKQYSFEGDFISE
;
A
#
# COMPACT_ATOMS: atom_id res chain seq x y z
N MET A 1 -48.40 -24.65 46.16
CA MET A 1 -47.91 -23.26 46.37
C MET A 1 -46.86 -22.96 45.31
N LYS A 2 -47.18 -22.14 44.32
CA LYS A 2 -46.32 -21.81 43.16
C LYS A 2 -45.52 -20.54 43.49
N LYS A 3 -44.18 -20.60 43.44
CA LYS A 3 -43.31 -19.43 43.58
C LYS A 3 -43.01 -18.85 42.20
N LEU A 4 -43.46 -17.61 41.99
CA LEU A 4 -43.16 -16.77 40.84
C LEU A 4 -41.70 -16.30 40.91
N ILE A 5 -40.96 -16.43 39.81
CA ILE A 5 -39.61 -15.87 39.63
C ILE A 5 -39.77 -14.56 38.85
N PRO A 6 -39.20 -13.41 39.30
CA PRO A 6 -39.32 -12.16 38.56
C PRO A 6 -38.33 -12.12 37.37
N LEU A 7 -38.87 -11.77 36.20
CA LEU A 7 -38.13 -11.39 35.00
C LEU A 7 -37.40 -10.05 35.25
N PHE A 8 -36.07 -10.04 35.11
CA PHE A 8 -35.30 -8.80 35.03
C PHE A 8 -35.26 -8.31 33.57
N LEU A 9 -35.88 -7.16 33.32
CA LEU A 9 -35.77 -6.42 32.06
C LEU A 9 -34.42 -5.69 32.04
N ILE A 10 -33.53 -6.02 31.10
CA ILE A 10 -32.29 -5.27 30.87
C ILE A 10 -32.55 -4.23 29.77
N PHE A 11 -32.54 -2.95 30.15
CA PHE A 11 -32.52 -1.83 29.20
C PHE A 11 -31.09 -1.63 28.70
N ILE A 12 -30.86 -1.84 27.40
CA ILE A 12 -29.60 -1.46 26.74
C ILE A 12 -29.73 0.01 26.33
N ILE A 13 -29.01 0.87 27.04
CA ILE A 13 -28.91 2.30 26.74
C ILE A 13 -27.95 2.47 25.57
N SER A 14 -28.47 3.00 24.46
CA SER A 14 -27.70 3.36 23.27
C SER A 14 -26.88 4.62 23.55
N PHE A 15 -25.55 4.48 23.62
CA PHE A 15 -24.64 5.62 23.70
C PHE A 15 -24.36 6.15 22.30
N CYS A 16 -24.97 7.30 22.00
CA CYS A 16 -24.71 8.09 20.81
C CYS A 16 -23.42 8.91 21.04
N SER A 17 -22.31 8.55 20.39
CA SER A 17 -21.08 9.34 20.41
C SER A 17 -21.22 10.60 19.54
N PRO A 18 -20.85 11.79 20.02
CA PRO A 18 -20.84 13.00 19.20
C PRO A 18 -19.65 13.05 18.22
N PRO A 19 -19.79 13.75 17.09
CA PRO A 19 -18.75 13.86 16.07
C PRO A 19 -17.55 14.68 16.55
N VAL A 20 -16.36 14.10 16.44
CA VAL A 20 -15.09 14.77 16.72
C VAL A 20 -14.74 15.69 15.54
N LYS A 21 -14.70 17.00 15.80
CA LYS A 21 -14.14 18.00 14.90
C LYS A 21 -12.62 18.03 15.11
N THR A 22 -11.84 17.72 14.08
CA THR A 22 -10.39 17.96 14.07
C THR A 22 -10.07 19.14 13.18
N GLU A 23 -9.64 20.23 13.80
CA GLU A 23 -9.18 21.45 13.14
C GLU A 23 -7.77 21.25 12.58
N THR A 24 -7.60 21.64 11.32
CA THR A 24 -6.37 21.63 10.56
C THR A 24 -5.41 22.69 11.11
N THR A 25 -4.27 22.27 11.66
CA THR A 25 -3.15 23.17 11.94
C THR A 25 -2.11 23.03 10.82
N ILE A 26 -2.01 24.05 9.97
CA ILE A 26 -0.97 24.20 8.95
C ILE A 26 0.17 24.97 9.62
N ILE A 27 1.35 24.36 9.74
CA ILE A 27 2.56 25.05 10.21
C ILE A 27 3.46 25.31 9.00
N TYR A 28 3.60 26.59 8.65
CA TYR A 28 4.63 27.10 7.74
C TYR A 28 5.94 27.27 8.52
N GLN A 29 7.06 26.84 7.92
CA GLN A 29 8.40 27.25 8.34
C GLN A 29 9.08 27.90 7.14
N GLU A 30 9.04 29.23 7.14
CA GLU A 30 9.80 30.12 6.30
C GLU A 30 10.86 30.76 7.21
N ASN A 31 12.14 30.76 6.83
CA ASN A 31 13.06 31.87 7.09
C ASN A 31 14.42 31.72 6.39
N ASN A 32 14.64 32.67 5.47
CA ASN A 32 15.92 33.17 4.98
C ASN A 32 16.81 33.69 6.12
N LYS A 33 18.15 33.65 5.98
CA LYS A 33 19.01 34.81 5.56
C LYS A 33 20.50 34.55 5.79
N LYS A 34 21.29 35.04 4.82
CA LYS A 34 22.76 35.20 4.77
C LYS A 34 23.27 36.26 5.78
N ASN A 35 24.58 36.20 6.09
CA ASN A 35 25.61 37.29 6.00
C ASN A 35 26.89 36.84 6.77
N GLU A 36 28.03 36.63 6.10
CA GLU A 36 29.19 37.55 5.94
C GLU A 36 29.88 37.97 7.27
N THR A 37 31.06 37.44 7.62
CA THR A 37 32.46 37.86 7.30
C THR A 37 33.08 38.72 8.42
N VAL A 38 34.14 38.26 9.11
CA VAL A 38 35.29 39.09 9.54
C VAL A 38 36.53 38.18 9.76
N VAL A 39 37.64 38.68 9.23
CA VAL A 39 39.04 38.19 9.18
C VAL A 39 39.74 38.28 10.54
N GLN A 40 40.65 37.36 10.86
CA GLN A 40 41.94 37.72 11.47
C GLN A 40 43.03 36.64 11.26
N LYS A 41 44.23 37.16 11.08
CA LYS A 41 45.45 36.61 10.49
C LYS A 41 46.45 36.31 11.60
N THR A 42 47.15 35.19 11.61
CA THR A 42 48.48 35.06 12.27
C THR A 42 49.25 33.90 11.63
N GLU A 43 50.54 34.16 11.42
CA GLU A 43 51.52 33.39 10.66
C GLU A 43 52.09 32.17 11.42
N GLU A 44 52.68 31.28 10.61
CA GLU A 44 54.08 30.81 10.72
C GLU A 44 54.32 29.29 10.89
N LYS A 45 55.32 28.85 10.09
CA LYS A 45 56.14 27.63 10.15
C LYS A 45 55.63 26.32 9.54
N GLN A 46 56.11 26.11 8.29
CA GLN A 46 56.52 24.82 7.73
C GLN A 46 57.62 24.16 8.59
N PRO A 47 57.69 22.81 8.66
CA PRO A 47 58.36 22.06 7.59
C PRO A 47 57.82 20.65 7.24
N GLU A 48 58.16 20.28 5.99
CA GLU A 48 58.56 18.96 5.50
C GLU A 48 57.57 17.77 5.37
N LYS A 49 57.35 17.45 4.08
CA LYS A 49 57.31 16.11 3.44
C LYS A 49 56.47 15.00 4.08
N MET A 50 55.41 14.64 3.37
CA MET A 50 55.19 13.25 2.94
C MET A 50 54.37 13.26 1.64
N ILE A 51 54.96 12.72 0.57
CA ILE A 51 54.26 12.43 -0.68
C ILE A 51 53.35 11.23 -0.39
N GLN A 52 52.04 11.45 -0.36
CA GLN A 52 51.05 10.38 -0.40
C GLN A 52 50.47 10.35 -1.81
N GLU A 53 50.57 9.19 -2.46
CA GLU A 53 49.94 8.91 -3.74
C GLU A 53 48.42 9.06 -3.62
N GLU A 54 47.88 10.14 -4.16
CA GLU A 54 46.44 10.27 -4.37
C GLU A 54 46.02 9.33 -5.50
N LYS A 55 45.41 8.19 -5.12
CA LYS A 55 44.64 7.36 -6.05
C LYS A 55 43.61 8.24 -6.76
N PRO A 56 43.48 8.17 -8.09
CA PRO A 56 42.47 8.94 -8.80
C PRO A 56 41.09 8.51 -8.30
N LEU A 57 40.41 9.45 -7.65
CA LEU A 57 39.01 9.34 -7.28
C LEU A 57 38.22 9.29 -8.59
N PHE A 58 38.01 8.10 -9.13
CA PHE A 58 37.04 7.86 -10.20
C PHE A 58 35.67 8.28 -9.68
N LYS A 59 35.34 9.55 -9.91
CA LYS A 59 34.00 10.09 -9.76
C LYS A 59 33.17 9.32 -10.78
N LYS A 60 32.45 8.29 -10.34
CA LYS A 60 31.43 7.63 -11.16
C LYS A 60 30.46 8.72 -11.60
N MET A 61 30.62 9.19 -12.83
CA MET A 61 29.60 9.96 -13.52
C MET A 61 28.43 9.00 -13.69
N TYR A 62 27.42 9.17 -12.85
CA TYR A 62 26.11 8.62 -13.13
C TYR A 62 25.59 9.40 -14.34
N PHE A 63 25.46 8.71 -15.47
CA PHE A 63 24.70 9.22 -16.60
C PHE A 63 23.27 9.43 -16.10
N ILE A 64 22.88 10.69 -15.91
CA ILE A 64 21.47 11.05 -15.79
C ILE A 64 20.93 10.86 -17.20
N ASN A 65 20.26 9.73 -17.44
CA ASN A 65 19.52 9.56 -18.68
C ASN A 65 18.46 10.66 -18.70
N ASP A 66 18.58 11.61 -19.64
CA ASP A 66 17.59 12.63 -19.97
C ASP A 66 16.34 11.96 -20.59
N THR A 67 15.70 11.08 -19.84
CA THR A 67 14.34 10.65 -20.18
C THR A 67 13.48 11.86 -19.89
N ALA A 68 13.07 12.56 -20.95
CA ALA A 68 12.23 13.75 -20.85
C ALA A 68 11.06 13.47 -19.90
N ILE A 69 11.06 14.14 -18.75
CA ILE A 69 9.98 14.06 -17.77
C ILE A 69 8.78 14.72 -18.44
N GLN A 70 7.90 13.92 -19.02
CA GLN A 70 6.63 14.41 -19.58
C GLN A 70 5.84 15.01 -18.41
N PRO A 71 5.40 16.28 -18.47
CA PRO A 71 4.55 16.84 -17.44
C PRO A 71 3.23 16.08 -17.45
N ILE A 72 2.98 15.33 -16.38
CA ILE A 72 1.72 14.60 -16.20
C ILE A 72 0.66 15.60 -15.76
N ASP A 73 -0.48 15.60 -16.44
CA ASP A 73 -1.63 16.40 -16.04
C ASP A 73 -2.12 15.90 -14.65
N PRO A 74 -2.16 16.74 -13.61
CA PRO A 74 -2.61 16.35 -12.27
C PRO A 74 -4.06 15.84 -12.24
N ASP A 75 -4.88 16.20 -13.23
CA ASP A 75 -6.26 15.75 -13.33
C ASP A 75 -6.40 14.39 -14.02
N GLN A 76 -5.32 13.87 -14.62
CA GLN A 76 -5.33 12.57 -15.29
C GLN A 76 -5.38 11.44 -14.27
N LYS A 77 -6.45 10.65 -14.34
CA LYS A 77 -6.65 9.46 -13.49
C LYS A 77 -6.33 8.19 -14.26
N LEU A 78 -5.60 7.30 -13.61
CA LEU A 78 -5.36 5.94 -14.07
C LEU A 78 -6.48 5.03 -13.58
N LYS A 79 -7.07 4.24 -14.48
CA LYS A 79 -7.99 3.16 -14.09
C LYS A 79 -7.18 1.93 -13.65
N VAL A 80 -7.49 1.42 -12.47
CA VAL A 80 -6.87 0.22 -11.91
C VAL A 80 -7.92 -0.87 -11.79
N THR A 81 -7.69 -1.99 -12.44
CA THR A 81 -8.52 -3.18 -12.36
C THR A 81 -7.76 -4.24 -11.56
N VAL A 82 -8.24 -4.58 -10.36
CA VAL A 82 -7.68 -5.66 -9.53
C VAL A 82 -8.49 -6.93 -9.79
N ILE A 83 -7.82 -8.00 -10.21
CA ILE A 83 -8.43 -9.30 -10.48
C ILE A 83 -7.83 -10.31 -9.51
N PHE A 84 -8.66 -10.88 -8.65
CA PHE A 84 -8.30 -11.97 -7.77
C PHE A 84 -8.68 -13.29 -8.44
N ILE A 85 -7.70 -14.15 -8.70
CA ILE A 85 -7.89 -15.48 -9.30
C ILE A 85 -7.30 -16.55 -8.39
N SER A 86 -7.96 -17.71 -8.39
CA SER A 86 -7.49 -18.90 -7.68
C SER A 86 -7.28 -20.02 -8.68
N GLU A 87 -6.17 -20.73 -8.53
CA GLU A 87 -5.82 -21.86 -9.39
C GLU A 87 -5.90 -23.18 -8.60
N ASN A 88 -6.20 -24.28 -9.29
CA ASN A 88 -6.12 -25.64 -8.74
C ASN A 88 -6.88 -25.87 -7.41
N MET A 89 -8.00 -25.18 -7.19
CA MET A 89 -8.77 -25.32 -5.94
C MET A 89 -9.47 -26.68 -5.85
N ASN A 90 -9.42 -27.26 -4.65
CA ASN A 90 -10.23 -28.41 -4.28
C ASN A 90 -11.66 -27.95 -3.92
N PRO A 91 -12.73 -28.47 -4.55
CA PRO A 91 -14.11 -28.09 -4.24
C PRO A 91 -14.49 -28.24 -2.75
N ASP A 92 -13.90 -29.21 -2.04
CA ASP A 92 -14.19 -29.45 -0.62
C ASP A 92 -13.63 -28.37 0.32
N GLU A 93 -12.65 -27.61 -0.15
CA GLU A 93 -11.98 -26.53 0.60
C GLU A 93 -12.42 -25.14 0.12
N ASP A 94 -13.38 -25.07 -0.81
CA ASP A 94 -13.84 -23.84 -1.42
C ASP A 94 -14.82 -23.12 -0.50
N LEU A 95 -14.37 -22.00 0.08
CA LEU A 95 -15.12 -21.20 1.03
C LEU A 95 -15.50 -19.86 0.42
N ASP A 96 -16.61 -19.28 0.89
CA ASP A 96 -16.95 -17.90 0.57
C ASP A 96 -15.83 -16.96 1.04
N SER A 97 -15.48 -16.02 0.17
CA SER A 97 -14.35 -15.12 0.37
C SER A 97 -14.60 -13.76 -0.26
N TYR A 98 -13.93 -12.75 0.30
CA TYR A 98 -13.75 -11.46 -0.35
C TYR A 98 -12.39 -10.88 0.07
N ALA A 99 -11.97 -9.85 -0.64
CA ALA A 99 -10.74 -9.12 -0.35
C ALA A 99 -11.04 -7.64 -0.12
N MET A 100 -10.45 -7.06 0.92
CA MET A 100 -10.43 -5.61 1.12
C MET A 100 -9.16 -5.03 0.49
N ILE A 101 -9.32 -4.05 -0.40
CA ILE A 101 -8.22 -3.43 -1.13
C ILE A 101 -7.85 -2.11 -0.48
N TYR A 102 -6.55 -1.90 -0.31
CA TYR A 102 -5.98 -0.66 0.18
C TYR A 102 -4.92 -0.14 -0.78
N THR A 103 -4.92 1.18 -0.98
CA THR A 103 -3.90 1.90 -1.74
C THR A 103 -3.29 2.95 -0.83
N ASP A 104 -1.96 2.94 -0.68
CA ASP A 104 -1.23 3.85 0.21
C ASP A 104 -1.78 3.90 1.64
N LYS A 105 -2.16 2.72 2.15
CA LYS A 105 -2.80 2.52 3.48
C LYS A 105 -4.20 3.14 3.61
N ARG A 106 -4.80 3.62 2.53
CA ARG A 106 -6.20 4.08 2.49
C ARG A 106 -7.08 2.96 1.95
N GLU A 107 -8.24 2.78 2.55
CA GLU A 107 -9.23 1.83 2.07
C GLU A 107 -9.80 2.30 0.73
N VAL A 108 -9.78 1.41 -0.26
CA VAL A 108 -10.42 1.61 -1.56
C VAL A 108 -11.81 0.98 -1.55
N GLY A 109 -11.89 -0.27 -1.10
CA GLY A 109 -13.14 -1.00 -0.95
C GLY A 109 -12.98 -2.51 -1.09
N PRO A 110 -14.08 -3.25 -0.88
CA PRO A 110 -14.10 -4.70 -0.98
C PRO A 110 -14.31 -5.19 -2.42
N THR A 111 -13.73 -6.35 -2.76
CA THR A 111 -14.12 -7.12 -3.94
C THR A 111 -15.48 -7.80 -3.74
N GLU A 112 -16.03 -8.33 -4.82
CA GLU A 112 -17.25 -9.13 -4.78
C GLU A 112 -17.12 -10.33 -3.83
N GLN A 113 -18.17 -10.61 -3.05
CA GLN A 113 -18.25 -11.80 -2.21
C GLN A 113 -18.62 -13.01 -3.06
N LYS A 114 -17.67 -13.94 -3.19
CA LYS A 114 -17.81 -15.16 -4.00
C LYS A 114 -16.97 -16.29 -3.39
N LEU A 115 -17.21 -17.52 -3.84
CA LEU A 115 -16.35 -18.66 -3.53
C LEU A 115 -14.89 -18.37 -3.88
N LEU A 116 -13.94 -18.87 -3.09
CA LEU A 116 -12.50 -18.63 -3.27
C LEU A 116 -12.02 -19.03 -4.67
N SER A 117 -12.54 -20.12 -5.21
CA SER A 117 -12.28 -20.59 -6.59
C SER A 117 -12.71 -19.61 -7.69
N GLN A 118 -13.65 -18.72 -7.41
CA GLN A 118 -14.22 -17.81 -8.41
C GLN A 118 -13.45 -16.51 -8.50
N THR A 119 -13.27 -16.04 -9.75
CA THR A 119 -12.68 -14.75 -10.05
C THR A 119 -13.48 -13.60 -9.43
N LYS A 120 -12.77 -12.69 -8.77
CA LYS A 120 -13.33 -11.46 -8.19
C LYS A 120 -12.61 -10.27 -8.76
N THR A 121 -13.34 -9.17 -8.92
CA THR A 121 -12.77 -7.94 -9.50
C THR A 121 -13.14 -6.74 -8.65
N LEU A 122 -12.23 -5.78 -8.58
CA LEU A 122 -12.49 -4.42 -8.09
C LEU A 122 -11.87 -3.44 -9.08
N ILE A 123 -12.62 -2.39 -9.43
CA ILE A 123 -12.13 -1.31 -10.28
C ILE A 123 -12.10 -0.03 -9.46
N PHE A 124 -10.99 0.70 -9.51
CA PHE A 124 -10.84 2.01 -8.88
C PHE A 124 -9.95 2.93 -9.71
N TYR A 125 -9.85 4.19 -9.31
CA TYR A 125 -9.04 5.19 -9.99
C TYR A 125 -7.96 5.74 -9.07
N THR A 126 -6.76 5.95 -9.60
CA THR A 126 -5.61 6.50 -8.87
C THR A 126 -4.81 7.48 -9.72
N THR A 127 -3.79 8.11 -9.13
CA THR A 127 -2.87 9.01 -9.85
C THR A 127 -1.75 8.22 -10.53
N TYR A 128 -0.88 8.91 -11.28
CA TYR A 128 0.29 8.30 -11.92
C TYR A 128 1.51 8.18 -10.99
N GLU A 129 1.31 8.38 -9.69
CA GLU A 129 2.38 8.24 -8.71
C GLU A 129 2.65 6.77 -8.40
N LYS A 130 3.77 6.51 -7.72
CA LYS A 130 4.07 5.17 -7.21
C LYS A 130 3.15 4.88 -6.03
N HIS A 131 2.36 3.82 -6.14
CA HIS A 131 1.39 3.43 -5.12
C HIS A 131 1.75 2.11 -4.47
N LEU A 132 1.42 1.97 -3.18
CA LEU A 132 1.48 0.72 -2.45
C LEU A 132 0.11 0.04 -2.47
N LEU A 133 0.00 -1.10 -3.16
CA LEU A 133 -1.16 -1.97 -3.08
C LEU A 133 -1.03 -2.90 -1.87
N ASN A 134 -2.07 -2.96 -1.06
CA ASN A 134 -2.22 -3.93 0.02
C ASN A 134 -3.59 -4.59 -0.05
N LEU A 135 -3.67 -5.86 0.30
CA LEU A 135 -4.86 -6.68 0.16
C LEU A 135 -5.06 -7.51 1.43
N GLU A 136 -6.27 -7.46 1.99
CA GLU A 136 -6.65 -8.28 3.13
C GLU A 136 -7.76 -9.24 2.72
N VAL A 137 -7.47 -10.53 2.73
CA VAL A 137 -8.43 -11.58 2.41
C VAL A 137 -9.20 -12.00 3.67
N PHE A 138 -10.50 -12.18 3.49
CA PHE A 138 -11.44 -12.67 4.48
C PHE A 138 -12.10 -13.94 3.94
N LEU A 139 -12.19 -14.96 4.80
CA LEU A 139 -12.90 -16.21 4.53
C LEU A 139 -14.10 -16.33 5.46
N GLN A 140 -15.19 -16.91 4.99
CA GLN A 140 -16.33 -17.21 5.84
C GLN A 140 -16.08 -18.51 6.62
N ASP A 141 -16.23 -18.45 7.95
CA ASP A 141 -16.24 -19.66 8.78
C ASP A 141 -17.55 -20.43 8.53
N PRO A 142 -17.51 -21.67 8.01
CA PRO A 142 -18.71 -22.42 7.64
C PRO A 142 -19.59 -22.76 8.85
N PHE A 143 -19.02 -22.84 10.05
CA PHE A 143 -19.75 -23.18 11.27
C PHE A 143 -20.32 -21.93 11.96
N LYS A 144 -19.52 -20.86 12.03
CA LYS A 144 -19.90 -19.62 12.73
C LYS A 144 -20.65 -18.63 11.86
N LYS A 145 -20.66 -18.82 10.53
CA LYS A 145 -21.18 -17.87 9.54
C LYS A 145 -20.62 -16.46 9.72
N ALA A 146 -19.38 -16.38 10.20
CA ALA A 146 -18.69 -15.13 10.48
C ALA A 146 -17.50 -14.98 9.55
N TRP A 147 -17.25 -13.75 9.10
CA TRP A 147 -16.07 -13.43 8.31
C TRP A 147 -14.83 -13.41 9.18
N GLN A 148 -13.86 -14.23 8.83
CA GLN A 148 -12.57 -14.32 9.49
C GLN A 148 -11.49 -13.80 8.55
N ARG A 149 -10.79 -12.78 9.03
CA ARG A 149 -9.58 -12.29 8.38
C ARG A 149 -8.52 -13.40 8.37
N LEU A 150 -7.89 -13.65 7.22
CA LEU A 150 -6.74 -14.57 7.16
C LEU A 150 -5.60 -14.09 8.06
N LYS A 151 -4.84 -15.05 8.60
CA LYS A 151 -3.64 -14.76 9.40
C LYS A 151 -2.63 -13.99 8.55
N ASN A 152 -1.88 -13.09 9.18
CA ASN A 152 -0.92 -12.24 8.47
C ASN A 152 0.13 -13.00 7.64
N ILE A 153 0.48 -14.24 8.02
CA ILE A 153 1.41 -15.08 7.26
C ILE A 153 0.81 -15.66 5.98
N ASP A 154 -0.51 -15.71 5.91
CA ASP A 154 -1.30 -16.23 4.80
C ASP A 154 -1.96 -15.08 4.03
N GLN A 155 -1.64 -13.82 4.38
CA GLN A 155 -2.09 -12.66 3.63
C GLN A 155 -1.13 -12.41 2.46
N PRO A 156 -1.65 -11.93 1.31
CA PRO A 156 -0.81 -11.43 0.22
C PRO A 156 0.13 -10.33 0.73
N LYS A 157 1.40 -10.37 0.31
CA LYS A 157 2.34 -9.32 0.68
C LYS A 157 2.02 -8.01 -0.05
N PRO A 158 2.09 -6.85 0.61
CA PRO A 158 1.95 -5.56 -0.06
C PRO A 158 2.95 -5.43 -1.22
N LYS A 159 2.50 -4.88 -2.34
CA LYS A 159 3.31 -4.68 -3.54
C LYS A 159 3.19 -3.26 -4.05
N TYR A 160 4.34 -2.67 -4.38
CA TYR A 160 4.35 -1.39 -5.08
C TYR A 160 4.07 -1.59 -6.57
N PHE A 161 3.27 -0.70 -7.13
CA PHE A 161 3.15 -0.55 -8.58
C PHE A 161 3.44 0.90 -8.95
N ALA A 162 4.03 1.09 -10.13
CA ALA A 162 4.37 2.39 -10.68
C ALA A 162 3.73 2.46 -12.07
N PRO A 163 2.67 3.26 -12.24
CA PRO A 163 2.05 3.47 -13.54
C PRO A 163 3.07 3.97 -14.57
N LYS A 164 2.93 3.55 -15.84
CA LYS A 164 3.73 4.11 -16.92
C LYS A 164 2.87 5.00 -17.79
N PHE A 165 3.31 6.23 -18.01
CA PHE A 165 2.70 7.10 -19.01
C PHE A 165 3.12 6.62 -20.42
N PRO A 166 2.25 6.66 -21.44
CA PRO A 166 0.89 7.23 -21.48
C PRO A 166 -0.25 6.24 -21.19
N GLU A 167 0.02 5.08 -20.57
CA GLU A 167 -1.01 4.06 -20.34
C GLU A 167 -2.11 4.59 -19.42
N THR A 168 -3.37 4.29 -19.75
CA THR A 168 -4.55 4.79 -19.04
C THR A 168 -5.18 3.73 -18.12
N GLU A 169 -4.82 2.47 -18.33
CA GLU A 169 -5.31 1.33 -17.56
C GLU A 169 -4.18 0.38 -17.13
N ILE A 170 -4.27 -0.08 -15.89
CA ILE A 170 -3.42 -1.16 -15.36
C ILE A 170 -4.32 -2.28 -14.82
N THR A 171 -3.97 -3.51 -15.16
CA THR A 171 -4.58 -4.71 -14.59
C THR A 171 -3.62 -5.35 -13.60
N LEU A 172 -4.05 -5.47 -12.35
CA LEU A 172 -3.30 -6.10 -11.27
C LEU A 172 -3.95 -7.46 -10.97
N ILE A 173 -3.27 -8.54 -11.32
CA ILE A 173 -3.71 -9.91 -11.10
C ILE A 173 -3.10 -10.40 -9.79
N VAL A 174 -3.95 -10.85 -8.88
CA VAL A 174 -3.56 -11.51 -7.64
C VAL A 174 -3.92 -12.98 -7.78
N LYS A 175 -2.89 -13.83 -7.88
CA LYS A 175 -3.08 -15.27 -8.02
C LYS A 175 -2.94 -15.94 -6.66
N TYR A 176 -3.84 -16.87 -6.40
CA TYR A 176 -3.80 -17.77 -5.25
C TYR A 176 -3.58 -19.21 -5.72
N ASP A 177 -2.52 -19.85 -5.24
CA ASP A 177 -2.26 -21.28 -5.46
C ASP A 177 -2.22 -22.04 -4.12
N PRO A 178 -3.24 -22.86 -3.79
CA PRO A 178 -3.31 -23.60 -2.53
C PRO A 178 -2.19 -24.63 -2.35
N LYS A 179 -1.49 -25.04 -3.43
CA LYS A 179 -0.38 -26.01 -3.35
C LYS A 179 0.89 -25.38 -2.81
N GLU A 180 1.05 -24.08 -2.98
CA GLU A 180 2.20 -23.34 -2.46
C GLU A 180 2.02 -23.05 -0.96
N LYS A 181 2.90 -23.63 -0.13
CA LYS A 181 2.79 -23.48 1.33
C LYS A 181 3.33 -22.13 1.80
N GLY A 182 2.52 -21.41 2.58
CA GLY A 182 2.90 -20.18 3.30
C GLY A 182 2.90 -18.93 2.41
N LEU A 183 3.85 -18.01 2.64
CA LEU A 183 3.87 -16.67 2.01
C LEU A 183 4.00 -16.63 0.48
N LYS A 184 4.22 -17.77 -0.19
CA LYS A 184 4.29 -17.84 -1.66
C LYS A 184 2.95 -18.19 -2.31
N GLN A 185 1.96 -18.58 -1.50
CA GLN A 185 0.61 -18.92 -1.92
C GLN A 185 -0.08 -17.80 -2.72
N TYR A 186 0.31 -16.54 -2.49
CA TYR A 186 -0.18 -15.40 -3.23
C TYR A 186 0.92 -14.75 -4.03
N SER A 187 0.66 -14.55 -5.32
CA SER A 187 1.53 -13.81 -6.22
C SER A 187 0.78 -12.64 -6.86
N PHE A 188 1.51 -11.58 -7.16
CA PHE A 188 0.99 -10.42 -7.86
C PHE A 188 1.65 -10.31 -9.22
N GLU A 189 0.85 -10.28 -10.25
CA GLU A 189 1.24 -9.96 -11.62
C GLU A 189 0.57 -8.63 -12.00
N GLY A 190 1.26 -7.80 -12.76
CA GLY A 190 0.78 -6.48 -13.13
C GLY A 190 1.08 -6.25 -14.58
N ASP A 191 0.03 -6.20 -15.38
CA ASP A 191 0.12 -5.96 -16.81
C ASP A 191 -0.55 -4.63 -17.13
N PHE A 192 0.16 -3.84 -17.94
CA PHE A 192 -0.36 -2.59 -18.45
C PHE A 192 -1.06 -2.83 -19.77
N ILE A 193 -2.22 -2.20 -19.92
CA ILE A 193 -2.96 -2.25 -21.17
C ILE A 193 -2.79 -0.88 -21.82
N SER A 194 -2.00 -0.83 -22.89
CA SER A 194 -1.96 0.32 -23.79
C SER A 194 -3.11 0.17 -24.79
N GLU A 195 -4.04 1.13 -24.80
CA GLU A 195 -4.97 1.30 -25.93
C GLU A 195 -4.26 1.82 -27.18
#